data_AF-A0A2G9P605-F1
#
_entry.id   AF-A0A2G9P605-F1
#
_cell.length_a   1.000
_cell.length_b   1.000
_cell.length_c   1.000
_cell.angle_alpha   90.00
_cell.angle_beta   90.00
_cell.angle_gamma   90.00
#
_symmetry.space_group_name_H-M   'P 1'
#
loop_
_entity.id
_entity.type
_entity.pdbx_description
1 polymer ?
#
loop_
_entity_poly.entity_id
_entity_poly.type
_entity_poly.pdbx_seq_one_letter_code
_entity_poly.pdbx_strand_id
1 'polypeptide(L)'
;MKEKNYWKEYLMNELIFDSSSIISIAQNCLMKVLENLSKKTKNQFVMTKGVEFESVLKPLTINKFELNALRIKRSIDLGWFKVEKNEVNSEKIEELANNIFFAENTPIKIIHKGEAEALALYKKLNASVLVIDERTTRMLIEEPKNLEKKLKFHYRKKIKLNKANLKKFSSFVGKVNIVRSAELITKAFDLGCFEGELDSSKKSLEASLFALKFNGCAVSIEEINDYLSAVK
;
A
#
# COMPACT_ATOMS: atom_id res chain seq x y z
N MET A 1 10.98 -5.39 -19.30
CA MET A 1 9.96 -5.72 -18.28
C MET A 1 8.85 -6.51 -18.97
N LYS A 2 8.59 -7.78 -18.60
CA LYS A 2 7.43 -8.50 -19.16
C LYS A 2 6.19 -7.68 -18.85
N GLU A 3 5.38 -7.34 -19.86
CA GLU A 3 4.04 -6.77 -19.70
C GLU A 3 3.26 -7.65 -18.70
N LYS A 4 3.33 -7.32 -17.42
CA LYS A 4 2.38 -7.86 -16.46
C LYS A 4 1.14 -7.03 -16.67
N ASN A 5 0.25 -7.58 -17.49
CA ASN A 5 -1.08 -7.09 -17.83
C ASN A 5 -2.00 -7.18 -16.59
N TYR A 6 -1.51 -6.72 -15.43
CA TYR A 6 -2.14 -6.86 -14.12
C TYR A 6 -3.55 -6.26 -14.11
N TRP A 7 -3.78 -5.21 -14.89
CA TRP A 7 -4.98 -4.39 -14.76
C TRP A 7 -6.20 -4.89 -15.54
N LYS A 8 -6.04 -5.83 -16.48
CA LYS A 8 -7.20 -6.41 -17.18
C LYS A 8 -8.07 -7.28 -16.26
N GLU A 9 -7.52 -7.80 -15.16
CA GLU A 9 -8.23 -8.62 -14.16
C GLU A 9 -8.86 -7.81 -13.01
N TYR A 10 -8.64 -6.49 -12.93
CA TYR A 10 -9.06 -5.66 -11.77
C TYR A 10 -10.27 -4.76 -12.03
N LEU A 11 -11.05 -5.04 -13.06
CA LEU A 11 -12.29 -4.31 -13.34
C LEU A 11 -13.43 -4.87 -12.46
N MET A 12 -13.95 -4.04 -11.54
CA MET A 12 -15.02 -4.31 -10.57
C MET A 12 -14.60 -5.06 -9.29
N ASN A 13 -13.49 -4.64 -8.67
CA ASN A 13 -12.99 -5.28 -7.45
C ASN A 13 -12.69 -4.31 -6.31
N GLU A 14 -12.63 -4.84 -5.09
CA GLU A 14 -12.22 -4.11 -3.90
C GLU A 14 -10.68 -3.98 -3.85
N LEU A 15 -10.21 -2.75 -3.63
CA LEU A 15 -8.81 -2.43 -3.37
C LEU A 15 -8.68 -2.05 -1.89
N ILE A 16 -7.84 -2.79 -1.17
CA ILE A 16 -7.60 -2.52 0.24
C ILE A 16 -6.38 -1.63 0.38
N PHE A 17 -6.51 -0.53 1.13
CA PHE A 17 -5.40 0.38 1.39
C PHE A 17 -4.87 0.21 2.81
N ASP A 18 -3.55 0.28 2.93
CA ASP A 18 -2.89 0.55 4.20
C ASP A 18 -2.81 2.06 4.48
N SER A 19 -2.35 2.42 5.67
CA SER A 19 -2.18 3.82 6.09
C SER A 19 -1.12 4.53 5.24
N SER A 20 -0.01 3.86 4.91
CA SER A 20 1.12 4.52 4.24
C SER A 20 0.74 5.01 2.85
N SER A 21 0.11 4.18 2.02
CA SER A 21 -0.27 4.54 0.67
C SER A 21 -1.31 5.67 0.62
N ILE A 22 -2.35 5.63 1.47
CA ILE A 22 -3.38 6.69 1.45
C ILE A 22 -2.85 8.03 1.97
N ILE A 23 -1.97 8.00 2.99
CA ILE A 23 -1.31 9.19 3.52
C ILE A 23 -0.41 9.81 2.44
N SER A 24 0.41 9.01 1.75
CA SER A 24 1.31 9.51 0.70
C SER A 24 0.52 10.12 -0.47
N ILE A 25 -0.62 9.54 -0.88
CA ILE A 25 -1.49 10.13 -1.90
C ILE A 25 -2.08 11.47 -1.42
N ALA A 26 -2.59 11.53 -0.19
CA ALA A 26 -3.19 12.74 0.37
C ALA A 26 -2.19 13.90 0.53
N GLN A 27 -0.97 13.58 0.96
CA GLN A 27 0.14 14.53 1.10
C GLN A 27 0.53 15.19 -0.22
N ASN A 28 0.39 14.47 -1.33
CA ASN A 28 0.76 14.94 -2.66
C ASN A 28 -0.41 15.54 -3.46
N CYS A 29 -1.54 15.83 -2.80
CA CYS A 29 -2.76 16.34 -3.45
C CYS A 29 -3.38 15.40 -4.51
N LEU A 30 -3.03 14.12 -4.53
CA LEU A 30 -3.47 13.18 -5.58
C LEU A 30 -4.83 12.52 -5.29
N MET A 31 -5.57 13.00 -4.27
CA MET A 31 -6.88 12.44 -3.90
C MET A 31 -7.91 12.57 -5.01
N LYS A 32 -7.86 13.64 -5.80
CA LYS A 32 -8.78 13.83 -6.92
C LYS A 32 -8.51 12.85 -8.06
N VAL A 33 -7.23 12.61 -8.35
CA VAL A 33 -6.79 11.58 -9.30
C VAL A 33 -7.28 10.20 -8.86
N LEU A 34 -7.18 9.92 -7.55
CA LEU A 34 -7.66 8.67 -6.97
C LEU A 34 -9.19 8.54 -7.04
N GLU A 35 -9.94 9.62 -6.77
CA GLU A 35 -11.40 9.66 -6.94
C GLU A 35 -11.81 9.37 -8.39
N ASN A 36 -11.15 10.02 -9.35
CA ASN A 36 -11.38 9.82 -10.78
C ASN A 36 -11.11 8.37 -11.18
N LEU A 37 -10.05 7.76 -10.63
CA LEU A 37 -9.74 6.35 -10.85
C LEU A 37 -10.84 5.42 -10.32
N SER A 38 -11.32 5.64 -9.09
CA SER A 38 -12.43 4.86 -8.52
C SER A 38 -13.67 4.94 -9.41
N LYS A 39 -14.07 6.15 -9.83
CA LYS A 39 -15.24 6.35 -10.70
C LYS A 39 -15.10 5.68 -12.06
N LYS A 40 -13.93 5.82 -12.70
CA LYS A 40 -13.69 5.30 -14.05
C LYS A 40 -13.60 3.77 -14.09
N THR A 41 -13.04 3.17 -13.03
CA THR A 41 -12.91 1.71 -12.92
C THR A 41 -14.09 1.03 -12.25
N LYS A 42 -14.97 1.81 -11.60
CA LYS A 42 -16.03 1.33 -10.69
C LYS A 42 -15.48 0.47 -9.55
N ASN A 43 -14.20 0.63 -9.22
CA ASN A 43 -13.57 -0.09 -8.13
C ASN A 43 -13.90 0.59 -6.80
N GLN A 44 -14.16 -0.24 -5.80
CA GLN A 44 -14.41 0.22 -4.44
C GLN A 44 -13.08 0.26 -3.69
N PHE A 45 -12.73 1.42 -3.14
CA PHE A 45 -11.57 1.52 -2.26
C PHE A 45 -12.02 1.34 -0.82
N VAL A 46 -11.29 0.52 -0.08
CA VAL A 46 -11.67 0.09 1.27
C VAL A 46 -10.46 0.19 2.21
N MET A 47 -10.70 0.62 3.44
CA MET A 47 -9.73 0.59 4.53
C MET A 47 -10.36 -0.01 5.80
N THR A 48 -9.53 -0.41 6.76
CA THR A 48 -9.99 -0.85 8.08
C THR A 48 -10.17 0.34 9.02
N LYS A 49 -10.86 0.11 10.14
CA LYS A 49 -10.93 1.08 11.25
C LYS A 49 -9.55 1.48 11.80
N GLY A 50 -8.59 0.56 11.87
CA GLY A 50 -7.23 0.90 12.31
C GLY A 50 -6.54 1.83 11.32
N VAL A 51 -6.70 1.57 10.01
CA VAL A 51 -6.17 2.47 8.97
C VAL A 51 -6.87 3.84 9.00
N GLU A 52 -8.20 3.89 9.18
CA GLU A 52 -8.92 5.16 9.40
C GLU A 52 -8.40 5.89 10.64
N PHE A 53 -8.17 5.18 11.74
CA PHE A 53 -7.64 5.78 12.95
C PHE A 53 -6.25 6.39 12.74
N GLU A 54 -5.35 5.67 12.07
CA GLU A 54 -3.98 6.10 11.82
C GLU A 54 -3.87 7.22 10.78
N SER A 55 -4.73 7.22 9.76
CA SER A 55 -4.68 8.17 8.63
C SER A 55 -5.62 9.35 8.76
N VAL A 56 -6.69 9.25 9.57
CA VAL A 56 -7.72 10.27 9.74
C VAL A 56 -7.87 10.70 11.20
N LEU A 57 -8.34 9.81 12.08
CA LEU A 57 -8.80 10.23 13.41
C LEU A 57 -7.67 10.77 14.28
N LYS A 58 -6.52 10.08 14.31
CA LYS A 58 -5.35 10.54 15.06
C LYS A 58 -4.73 11.80 14.41
N PRO A 59 -4.47 11.85 13.08
CA PRO A 59 -3.85 13.04 12.51
C PRO A 59 -4.75 14.30 12.49
N LEU A 60 -6.08 14.18 12.60
CA LEU A 60 -6.98 15.33 12.83
C LEU A 60 -6.66 16.08 14.15
N THR A 61 -6.09 15.39 15.14
CA THR A 61 -5.72 16.02 16.42
C THR A 61 -4.33 16.69 16.39
N ILE A 62 -3.63 16.61 15.25
CA ILE A 62 -2.26 17.09 15.09
C ILE A 62 -2.22 18.11 13.96
N ASN A 63 -2.07 19.40 14.28
CA ASN A 63 -2.10 20.51 13.31
C ASN A 63 -1.23 20.29 12.07
N LYS A 64 -0.05 19.67 12.22
CA LYS A 64 0.86 19.36 11.11
C LYS A 64 0.25 18.45 10.05
N PHE A 65 -0.64 17.53 10.44
CA PHE A 65 -1.19 16.49 9.58
C PHE A 65 -2.69 16.64 9.30
N GLU A 66 -3.35 17.57 9.98
CA GLU A 66 -4.79 17.81 9.94
C GLU A 66 -5.33 17.98 8.51
N LEU A 67 -4.65 18.76 7.66
CA LEU A 67 -5.10 18.97 6.27
C LEU A 67 -5.14 17.67 5.47
N ASN A 68 -4.17 16.78 5.64
CA ASN A 68 -4.14 15.49 4.94
C ASN A 68 -5.25 14.58 5.45
N ALA A 69 -5.47 14.56 6.77
CA ALA A 69 -6.58 13.82 7.35
C ALA A 69 -7.94 14.33 6.87
N LEU A 70 -8.14 15.65 6.76
CA LEU A 70 -9.38 16.23 6.22
C LEU A 70 -9.63 15.82 4.76
N ARG A 71 -8.57 15.72 3.94
CA ARG A 71 -8.69 15.25 2.56
C ARG A 71 -9.14 13.78 2.48
N ILE A 72 -8.59 12.93 3.34
CA ILE A 72 -8.98 11.51 3.42
C ILE A 72 -10.39 11.40 4.01
N LYS A 73 -10.71 12.14 5.08
CA LYS A 73 -12.05 12.18 5.66
C LYS A 73 -13.10 12.56 4.61
N ARG A 74 -12.82 13.57 3.79
CA ARG A 74 -13.70 13.97 2.69
C ARG A 74 -13.97 12.82 1.71
N SER A 75 -12.97 11.98 1.40
CA SER A 75 -13.20 10.81 0.54
C SER A 75 -14.14 9.77 1.16
N ILE A 76 -14.10 9.64 2.48
CA ILE A 76 -14.99 8.76 3.25
C ILE A 76 -16.40 9.35 3.28
N ASP A 77 -16.52 10.65 3.60
CA ASP A 77 -17.80 11.37 3.66
C ASP A 77 -18.53 11.36 2.30
N LEU A 78 -17.78 11.46 1.19
CA LEU A 78 -18.31 11.37 -0.17
C LEU A 78 -18.64 9.93 -0.61
N GLY A 79 -18.29 8.92 0.19
CA GLY A 79 -18.68 7.53 0.00
C GLY A 79 -17.88 6.74 -1.03
N TRP A 80 -16.93 7.35 -1.75
CA TRP A 80 -16.09 6.61 -2.72
C TRP A 80 -14.94 5.86 -2.04
N PHE A 81 -14.60 6.22 -0.80
CA PHE A 81 -13.69 5.45 0.05
C PHE A 81 -14.46 4.86 1.24
N LYS A 82 -14.53 3.53 1.33
CA LYS A 82 -15.32 2.82 2.35
C LYS A 82 -14.44 2.44 3.54
N VAL A 83 -14.95 2.62 4.74
CA VAL A 83 -14.36 2.05 5.96
C VAL A 83 -15.10 0.76 6.29
N GLU A 84 -14.38 -0.37 6.35
CA GLU A 84 -14.94 -1.62 6.81
C GLU A 84 -15.19 -1.56 8.32
N LYS A 85 -16.47 -1.68 8.72
CA LYS A 85 -16.89 -1.53 10.11
C LYS A 85 -16.63 -2.78 10.93
N ASN A 86 -16.63 -3.95 10.30
CA ASN A 86 -16.43 -5.20 10.98
C ASN A 86 -14.96 -5.38 11.33
N GLU A 87 -14.68 -5.79 12.57
CA GLU A 87 -13.33 -6.14 12.96
C GLU A 87 -12.79 -7.30 12.12
N VAL A 88 -11.48 -7.28 11.96
CA VAL A 88 -10.71 -8.30 11.25
C VAL A 88 -9.71 -8.88 12.23
N ASN A 89 -9.63 -10.21 12.30
CA ASN A 89 -8.64 -10.87 13.15
C ASN A 89 -7.26 -10.76 12.51
N SER A 90 -6.52 -9.70 12.87
CA SER A 90 -5.17 -9.40 12.42
C SER A 90 -4.08 -9.88 13.38
N GLU A 91 -4.42 -10.18 14.63
CA GLU A 91 -3.48 -10.57 15.69
C GLU A 91 -2.63 -11.77 15.28
N LYS A 92 -3.25 -12.78 14.68
CA LYS A 92 -2.54 -13.97 14.20
C LYS A 92 -1.59 -13.65 13.04
N ILE A 93 -1.94 -12.70 12.17
CA ILE A 93 -1.06 -12.27 11.07
C ILE A 93 0.14 -11.54 11.65
N GLU A 94 -0.09 -10.60 12.56
CA GLU A 94 0.95 -9.82 13.23
C GLU A 94 1.90 -10.72 14.03
N GLU A 95 1.36 -11.63 14.84
CA GLU A 95 2.12 -12.59 15.64
C GLU A 95 3.01 -13.47 14.74
N LEU A 96 2.44 -14.07 13.69
CA LEU A 96 3.19 -14.92 12.77
C LEU A 96 4.29 -14.11 12.08
N ALA A 97 3.96 -12.95 11.51
CA ALA A 97 4.90 -12.12 10.76
C ALA A 97 6.09 -11.65 11.61
N ASN A 98 5.81 -11.14 12.81
CA ASN A 98 6.82 -10.58 13.72
C ASN A 98 7.65 -11.66 14.43
N ASN A 99 7.29 -12.94 14.28
CA ASN A 99 8.06 -14.09 14.77
C ASN A 99 8.68 -14.92 13.63
N ILE A 100 8.93 -14.32 12.45
CA ILE A 100 9.65 -14.97 11.34
C ILE A 100 11.16 -14.75 11.45
N PHE A 101 11.60 -13.53 11.76
CA PHE A 101 13.01 -13.16 11.78
C PHE A 101 13.45 -12.81 13.20
N PHE A 102 14.65 -13.27 13.57
CA PHE A 102 15.23 -13.02 14.89
C PHE A 102 16.65 -12.48 14.76
N ALA A 103 16.97 -11.42 15.50
CA ALA A 103 18.33 -10.96 15.73
C ALA A 103 18.74 -11.36 17.16
N GLU A 104 19.75 -12.22 17.30
CA GLU A 104 20.27 -12.66 18.61
C GLU A 104 19.17 -13.17 19.57
N ASN A 105 18.22 -13.95 19.04
CA ASN A 105 17.04 -14.51 19.73
C ASN A 105 15.92 -13.51 20.06
N THR A 106 16.05 -12.24 19.72
CA THR A 106 14.95 -11.26 19.82
C THR A 106 14.16 -11.22 18.50
N PRO A 107 12.83 -11.35 18.53
CA PRO A 107 12.01 -11.22 17.33
C PRO A 107 12.12 -9.81 16.75
N ILE A 108 12.23 -9.72 15.44
CA ILE A 108 12.26 -8.45 14.72
C ILE A 108 10.83 -8.11 14.33
N LYS A 109 10.34 -6.94 14.74
CA LYS A 109 9.07 -6.42 14.27
C LYS A 109 9.20 -6.07 12.78
N ILE A 110 8.41 -6.76 11.95
CA ILE A 110 8.39 -6.62 10.50
C ILE A 110 7.18 -5.81 10.05
N ILE A 111 6.01 -6.10 10.62
CA ILE A 111 4.75 -5.43 10.24
C ILE A 111 4.09 -4.77 11.46
N HIS A 112 3.34 -3.72 11.18
CA HIS A 112 2.51 -3.00 12.14
C HIS A 112 1.05 -3.44 12.08
N LYS A 113 0.28 -3.05 13.09
CA LYS A 113 -1.14 -3.41 13.23
C LYS A 113 -1.97 -3.01 12.00
N GLY A 114 -1.80 -1.79 11.47
CA GLY A 114 -2.51 -1.33 10.28
C GLY A 114 -2.26 -2.20 9.04
N GLU A 115 -1.02 -2.67 8.85
CA GLU A 115 -0.67 -3.56 7.73
C GLU A 115 -1.25 -4.96 7.92
N ALA A 116 -1.20 -5.48 9.15
CA ALA A 116 -1.81 -6.77 9.50
C ALA A 116 -3.34 -6.75 9.33
N GLU A 117 -3.99 -5.65 9.70
CA GLU A 117 -5.41 -5.41 9.48
C GLU A 117 -5.75 -5.33 7.99
N ALA A 118 -4.99 -4.59 7.20
CA ALA A 118 -5.18 -4.50 5.75
C ALA A 118 -5.03 -5.87 5.08
N LEU A 119 -4.05 -6.69 5.49
CA LEU A 119 -3.89 -8.08 5.02
C LEU A 119 -5.07 -8.97 5.42
N ALA A 120 -5.54 -8.85 6.65
CA ALA A 120 -6.70 -9.61 7.12
C ALA A 120 -7.96 -9.23 6.34
N LEU A 121 -8.16 -7.95 6.07
CA LEU A 121 -9.27 -7.44 5.30
C LEU A 121 -9.20 -7.88 3.83
N TYR A 122 -8.02 -7.80 3.22
CA TYR A 122 -7.76 -8.29 1.86
C TYR A 122 -8.26 -9.73 1.69
N LYS A 123 -7.90 -10.60 2.63
CA LYS A 123 -8.33 -12.00 2.61
C LYS A 123 -9.84 -12.15 2.87
N LYS A 124 -10.37 -11.45 3.88
CA LYS A 124 -11.79 -11.54 4.27
C LYS A 124 -12.72 -11.19 3.12
N LEU A 125 -12.35 -10.18 2.36
CA LEU A 125 -13.13 -9.66 1.24
C LEU A 125 -12.80 -10.33 -0.10
N ASN A 126 -11.82 -11.25 -0.13
CA ASN A 126 -11.26 -11.78 -1.37
C ASN A 126 -10.90 -10.65 -2.36
N ALA A 127 -10.32 -9.58 -1.81
CA ALA A 127 -9.99 -8.38 -2.54
C ALA A 127 -8.95 -8.69 -3.62
N SER A 128 -8.97 -7.90 -4.69
CA SER A 128 -8.07 -8.19 -5.81
C SER A 128 -6.67 -7.65 -5.61
N VAL A 129 -6.56 -6.49 -4.95
CA VAL A 129 -5.30 -5.79 -4.74
C VAL A 129 -5.21 -5.26 -3.31
N LEU A 130 -4.01 -5.39 -2.74
CA LEU A 130 -3.59 -4.69 -1.54
C LEU A 130 -2.65 -3.54 -1.95
N VAL A 131 -3.03 -2.31 -1.62
CA VAL A 131 -2.24 -1.11 -1.85
C VAL A 131 -1.38 -0.85 -0.63
N ILE A 132 -0.06 -0.99 -0.78
CA ILE A 132 0.91 -0.81 0.30
C ILE A 132 2.23 -0.26 -0.22
N ASP A 133 2.72 0.82 0.40
CA ASP A 133 3.95 1.49 0.02
C ASP A 133 5.17 0.97 0.79
N GLU A 134 4.94 0.35 1.95
CA GLU A 134 6.01 -0.13 2.82
C GLU A 134 6.75 -1.32 2.18
N ARG A 135 8.08 -1.18 2.09
CA ARG A 135 8.98 -2.10 1.40
C ARG A 135 9.16 -3.43 2.13
N THR A 136 9.38 -3.39 3.43
CA THR A 136 9.54 -4.53 4.34
C THR A 136 8.34 -5.49 4.29
N THR A 137 7.11 -4.98 4.41
CA THR A 137 5.87 -5.77 4.36
C THR A 137 5.69 -6.40 2.99
N ARG A 138 5.90 -5.63 1.92
CA ARG A 138 5.90 -6.16 0.55
C ARG A 138 6.94 -7.26 0.37
N MET A 139 8.17 -7.05 0.82
CA MET A 139 9.23 -8.05 0.73
C MET A 139 8.96 -9.29 1.58
N LEU A 140 8.28 -9.17 2.71
CA LEU A 140 7.87 -10.32 3.51
C LEU A 140 6.93 -11.24 2.71
N ILE A 141 6.01 -10.63 1.96
CA ILE A 141 4.99 -11.34 1.17
C ILE A 141 5.58 -11.88 -0.14
N GLU A 142 6.30 -11.05 -0.89
CA GLU A 142 6.77 -11.37 -2.24
C GLU A 142 8.12 -12.10 -2.25
N GLU A 143 9.08 -11.67 -1.41
CA GLU A 143 10.48 -12.12 -1.47
C GLU A 143 11.14 -12.25 -0.08
N PRO A 144 10.62 -13.11 0.84
CA PRO A 144 11.07 -13.16 2.24
C PRO A 144 12.55 -13.51 2.41
N LYS A 145 13.14 -14.24 1.44
CA LYS A 145 14.59 -14.52 1.41
C LYS A 145 15.43 -13.26 1.18
N ASN A 146 14.96 -12.34 0.35
CA ASN A 146 15.64 -11.07 0.12
C ASN A 146 15.46 -10.13 1.31
N LEU A 147 14.33 -10.22 2.01
CA LEU A 147 14.13 -9.51 3.28
C LEU A 147 15.17 -9.98 4.32
N GLU A 148 15.37 -11.29 4.47
CA GLU A 148 16.40 -11.85 5.38
C GLU A 148 17.79 -11.24 5.12
N LYS A 149 18.20 -11.16 3.84
CA LYS A 149 19.51 -10.58 3.45
C LYS A 149 19.62 -9.12 3.84
N LYS A 150 18.54 -8.34 3.66
CA LYS A 150 18.52 -6.92 4.05
C LYS A 150 18.58 -6.73 5.55
N LEU A 151 17.84 -7.55 6.31
CA LEU A 151 17.90 -7.52 7.78
C LEU A 151 19.32 -7.85 8.27
N LYS A 152 20.02 -8.82 7.67
CA LYS A 152 21.43 -9.12 8.00
C LYS A 152 22.33 -7.91 7.78
N PHE A 153 22.16 -7.20 6.66
CA PHE A 153 22.94 -6.01 6.35
C PHE A 153 22.63 -4.85 7.31
N HIS A 154 21.35 -4.60 7.59
CA HIS A 154 20.89 -3.50 8.44
C HIS A 154 21.32 -3.67 9.89
N TYR A 155 21.06 -4.85 10.48
CA TYR A 155 21.40 -5.13 11.88
C TYR A 155 22.88 -5.47 12.09
N ARG A 156 23.64 -5.72 11.01
CA ARG A 156 25.04 -6.20 11.06
C ARG A 156 25.20 -7.43 11.96
N LYS A 157 24.15 -8.26 12.03
CA LYS A 157 24.02 -9.42 12.92
C LYS A 157 23.55 -10.64 12.15
N LYS A 158 23.78 -11.83 12.71
CA LYS A 158 23.19 -13.06 12.18
C LYS A 158 21.67 -13.02 12.39
N ILE A 159 20.93 -13.08 11.28
CA ILE A 159 19.48 -13.23 11.31
C ILE A 159 19.11 -14.70 11.23
N LYS A 160 18.33 -15.17 12.21
CA LYS A 160 17.74 -16.51 12.23
C LYS A 160 16.33 -16.45 11.64
N LEU A 161 16.07 -17.32 10.67
CA LEU A 161 14.76 -17.48 10.02
C LEU A 161 13.98 -18.63 10.65
N ASN A 162 12.78 -18.34 11.16
CA ASN A 162 11.80 -19.35 11.55
C ASN A 162 10.98 -19.79 10.32
N LYS A 163 11.47 -20.84 9.65
CA LYS A 163 10.83 -21.40 8.44
C LYS A 163 9.41 -21.91 8.69
N ALA A 164 9.11 -22.39 9.89
CA ALA A 164 7.78 -22.89 10.23
C ALA A 164 6.76 -21.74 10.28
N ASN A 165 7.11 -20.62 10.93
CA ASN A 165 6.27 -19.43 10.96
C ASN A 165 6.15 -18.80 9.57
N LEU A 166 7.22 -18.76 8.78
CA LEU A 166 7.15 -18.27 7.40
C LEU A 166 6.15 -19.10 6.58
N LYS A 167 6.22 -20.44 6.65
CA LYS A 167 5.28 -21.31 5.95
C LYS A 167 3.83 -21.10 6.40
N LYS A 168 3.60 -20.97 7.72
CA LYS A 168 2.28 -20.67 8.29
C LYS A 168 1.76 -19.33 7.82
N PHE A 169 2.58 -18.29 7.85
CA PHE A 169 2.24 -16.95 7.37
C PHE A 169 1.88 -16.97 5.88
N SER A 170 2.73 -17.52 5.01
CA SER A 170 2.46 -17.62 3.57
C SER A 170 1.20 -18.43 3.26
N SER A 171 0.94 -19.51 4.02
CA SER A 171 -0.28 -20.30 3.86
C SER A 171 -1.53 -19.55 4.34
N PHE A 172 -1.37 -18.73 5.39
CA PHE A 172 -2.47 -17.95 5.95
C PHE A 172 -2.84 -16.77 5.06
N VAL A 173 -1.84 -16.03 4.58
CA VAL A 173 -2.01 -14.85 3.74
C VAL A 173 -2.33 -15.22 2.29
N GLY A 174 -1.79 -16.34 1.81
CA GLY A 174 -1.98 -16.80 0.43
C GLY A 174 -1.24 -15.92 -0.58
N LYS A 175 -1.71 -15.93 -1.83
CA LYS A 175 -1.20 -15.05 -2.89
C LYS A 175 -1.87 -13.69 -2.74
N VAL A 176 -1.07 -12.64 -2.57
CA VAL A 176 -1.53 -11.25 -2.50
C VAL A 176 -1.01 -10.53 -3.72
N ASN A 177 -1.89 -9.85 -4.46
CA ASN A 177 -1.44 -8.93 -5.48
C ASN A 177 -1.22 -7.56 -4.84
N ILE A 178 0.04 -7.16 -4.77
CA ILE A 178 0.43 -5.88 -4.17
C ILE A 178 0.59 -4.84 -5.27
N VAL A 179 0.12 -3.63 -5.00
CA VAL A 179 0.34 -2.43 -5.81
C VAL A 179 0.82 -1.31 -4.90
N ARG A 180 1.76 -0.50 -5.36
CA ARG A 180 2.16 0.73 -4.66
C ARG A 180 1.34 1.93 -5.11
N SER A 181 1.30 2.98 -4.30
CA SER A 181 0.71 4.27 -4.68
C SER A 181 1.27 4.80 -6.00
N ALA A 182 2.59 4.67 -6.23
CA ALA A 182 3.23 5.05 -7.48
C ALA A 182 2.67 4.28 -8.70
N GLU A 183 2.50 2.96 -8.59
CA GLU A 183 1.94 2.12 -9.65
C GLU A 183 0.47 2.44 -9.91
N LEU A 184 -0.28 2.73 -8.84
CA LEU A 184 -1.67 3.13 -8.92
C LEU A 184 -1.84 4.48 -9.62
N ILE A 185 -0.97 5.45 -9.34
CA ILE A 185 -0.98 6.77 -9.98
C ILE A 185 -0.54 6.70 -11.44
N THR A 186 0.47 5.88 -11.77
CA THR A 186 0.81 5.57 -13.17
C THR A 186 -0.40 5.00 -13.90
N LYS A 187 -1.15 4.09 -13.27
CA LYS A 187 -2.36 3.55 -13.88
C LYS A 187 -3.48 4.59 -14.04
N ALA A 188 -3.63 5.48 -13.07
CA ALA A 188 -4.58 6.58 -13.15
C ALA A 188 -4.25 7.50 -14.32
N PHE A 189 -2.96 7.76 -14.57
CA PHE A 189 -2.49 8.52 -15.73
C PHE A 189 -2.86 7.85 -17.06
N ASP A 190 -2.58 6.54 -17.23
CA ASP A 190 -2.96 5.77 -18.42
C ASP A 190 -4.48 5.81 -18.71
N LEU A 191 -5.27 5.92 -17.64
CA LEU A 191 -6.71 6.01 -17.71
C LEU A 191 -7.20 7.46 -17.83
N GLY A 192 -6.34 8.45 -18.01
CA GLY A 192 -6.72 9.86 -18.13
C GLY A 192 -7.38 10.43 -16.87
N CYS A 193 -7.06 9.90 -15.68
CA CYS A 193 -7.66 10.34 -14.42
C CYS A 193 -7.02 11.62 -13.85
N PHE A 194 -6.00 12.15 -14.51
CA PHE A 194 -5.35 13.42 -14.15
C PHE A 194 -6.23 14.62 -14.51
N GLU A 195 -7.16 14.46 -15.46
CA GLU A 195 -8.05 15.51 -15.92
C GLU A 195 -8.80 16.20 -14.75
N GLY A 196 -8.72 17.53 -14.74
CA GLY A 196 -9.32 18.37 -13.70
C GLY A 196 -8.49 18.56 -12.43
N GLU A 197 -7.33 17.90 -12.30
CA GLU A 197 -6.37 18.11 -11.20
C GLU A 197 -4.99 18.50 -11.73
N LEU A 198 -4.47 17.78 -12.73
CA LEU A 198 -3.18 17.99 -13.36
C LEU A 198 -3.33 17.88 -14.89
N ASP A 199 -2.37 18.42 -15.63
CA ASP A 199 -2.32 18.17 -17.07
C ASP A 199 -1.95 16.70 -17.36
N SER A 200 -2.35 16.21 -18.54
CA SER A 200 -2.06 14.84 -18.98
C SER A 200 -0.65 14.69 -19.59
N SER A 201 0.31 15.55 -19.22
CA SER A 201 1.68 15.43 -19.71
C SER A 201 2.46 14.37 -18.95
N LYS A 202 3.43 13.74 -19.62
CA LYS A 202 4.40 12.85 -18.94
C LYS A 202 5.16 13.58 -17.82
N LYS A 203 5.30 14.91 -17.89
CA LYS A 203 5.95 15.72 -16.85
C LYS A 203 5.12 15.77 -15.56
N SER A 204 3.80 15.85 -15.67
CA SER A 204 2.89 15.77 -14.52
C SER A 204 2.93 14.40 -13.85
N LEU A 205 3.00 13.32 -14.64
CA LEU A 205 3.20 11.98 -14.09
C LEU A 205 4.56 11.86 -13.39
N GLU A 206 5.64 12.28 -14.06
CA GLU A 206 7.00 12.26 -13.49
C GLU A 206 7.04 13.00 -12.15
N ALA A 207 6.52 14.23 -12.11
CA ALA A 207 6.45 15.03 -10.89
C ALA A 207 5.67 14.31 -9.78
N SER A 208 4.53 13.70 -10.11
CA SER A 208 3.71 12.95 -9.15
C SER A 208 4.45 11.73 -8.58
N LEU A 209 5.17 10.98 -9.43
CA LEU A 209 5.94 9.80 -9.02
C LEU A 209 7.11 10.17 -8.11
N PHE A 210 7.84 11.24 -8.42
CA PHE A 210 8.89 11.75 -7.54
C PHE A 210 8.32 12.30 -6.23
N ALA A 211 7.17 12.98 -6.26
CA ALA A 211 6.51 13.48 -5.06
C ALA A 211 6.12 12.32 -4.11
N LEU A 212 5.58 11.22 -4.65
CA LEU A 212 5.32 10.00 -3.88
C LEU A 212 6.60 9.38 -3.32
N LYS A 213 7.67 9.27 -4.14
CA LYS A 213 8.98 8.75 -3.71
C LYS A 213 9.52 9.50 -2.51
N PHE A 214 9.48 10.84 -2.54
CA PHE A 214 10.01 11.67 -1.46
C PHE A 214 9.10 11.73 -0.22
N ASN A 215 7.83 11.35 -0.36
CA ASN A 215 6.85 11.32 0.72
C ASN A 215 6.46 9.89 1.15
N GLY A 216 7.38 8.93 1.01
CA GLY A 216 7.29 7.63 1.69
C GLY A 216 6.99 6.42 0.80
N CYS A 217 6.67 6.59 -0.48
CA CYS A 217 6.52 5.46 -1.39
C CYS A 217 7.89 4.86 -1.74
N ALA A 218 8.11 3.59 -1.39
CA ALA A 218 9.37 2.90 -1.67
C ALA A 218 9.49 2.53 -3.16
N VAL A 219 9.90 3.49 -3.99
CA VAL A 219 10.15 3.37 -5.44
C VAL A 219 11.54 3.92 -5.80
N SER A 220 12.27 3.23 -6.68
CA SER A 220 13.59 3.67 -7.19
C SER A 220 13.47 4.65 -8.35
N ILE A 221 14.57 5.33 -8.71
CA ILE A 221 14.57 6.25 -9.87
C ILE A 221 14.41 5.45 -11.16
N GLU A 222 15.04 4.28 -11.22
CA GLU A 222 14.94 3.34 -12.34
C GLU A 222 13.50 2.86 -12.52
N GLU A 223 12.81 2.51 -11.44
CA GLU A 223 11.38 2.14 -11.49
C GLU A 223 10.50 3.29 -12.01
N ILE A 224 10.77 4.54 -11.61
CA ILE A 224 10.06 5.71 -12.13
C ILE A 224 10.27 5.86 -13.64
N ASN A 225 11.51 5.72 -14.11
CA ASN A 225 11.83 5.78 -15.54
C ASN A 225 11.15 4.67 -16.33
N ASP A 226 11.07 3.46 -15.75
CA ASP A 226 10.34 2.33 -16.34
C ASP A 226 8.84 2.64 -16.47
N TYR A 227 8.23 3.27 -15.45
CA TYR A 227 6.83 3.69 -15.51
C TYR A 227 6.58 4.74 -16.60
N LEU A 228 7.41 5.78 -16.68
CA LEU A 228 7.28 6.85 -17.68
C LEU A 228 7.44 6.35 -19.12
N SER A 229 8.25 5.30 -19.30
CA SER A 229 8.46 4.66 -20.59
C SER A 229 7.30 3.74 -20.98
N ALA A 230 6.57 3.20 -20.00
CA ALA A 230 5.46 2.26 -20.22
C ALA A 230 4.13 2.95 -20.54
N VAL A 231 3.93 4.21 -20.11
CA VAL A 231 2.70 4.96 -20.40
C VAL A 231 2.65 5.48 -21.83
N LYS A 232 1.46 5.44 -22.42
CA LYS A 232 1.20 5.94 -23.78
C LYS A 232 1.08 7.46 -23.83
#